data_AF-A0A0C9V009-F1
#
_entry.id   AF-A0A0C9V009-F1
#
_cell.length_a   1.000
_cell.length_b   1.000
_cell.length_c   1.000
_cell.angle_alpha   90.00
_cell.angle_beta   90.00
_cell.angle_gamma   90.00
#
_symmetry.space_group_name_H-M   'P 1'
#
loop_
_entity.id
_entity.type
_entity.pdbx_description
1 polymer ?
#
loop_
_entity_poly.entity_id
_entity_poly.type
_entity_poly.pdbx_seq_one_letter_code
_entity_poly.pdbx_strand_id
1 'polypeptide(L)'
;DNKISVISSEQAKKLYKDRFSLTGHHGKKQSLKESWHSDITFKPIPSNYAALRLIQLPKTGGDTIWASGYEVFERVSEPYQEFLETLTATYAQPSFNKTADESGFKIFSGPRGAPENVGEVFKAIHPVIRTNPVTGWKSVFAVGHHAAKINGLSEPESKHLLEWFVRLIVDNHDLQVPHRWQNPNDLAIWDNRSVYHAATPDYVTEGLGERTGQKAVSLGERPYLDPASTSRRESLAKEGVSA
;
A
#
# COMPACT_ATOMS: atom_id res chain seq x y z
N ASP A 1 -13.15 19.97 -4.17
CA ASP A 1 -13.30 19.55 -2.77
C ASP A 1 -11.92 19.27 -2.21
N ASN A 2 -11.56 19.88 -1.08
CA ASN A 2 -10.23 19.77 -0.46
C ASN A 2 -10.01 18.42 0.25
N LYS A 3 -11.04 17.56 0.31
CA LYS A 3 -10.99 16.21 0.90
C LYS A 3 -10.75 15.10 -0.12
N ILE A 4 -10.77 15.42 -1.41
CA ILE A 4 -10.56 14.48 -2.51
C ILE A 4 -9.16 14.67 -3.08
N SER A 5 -8.37 13.59 -3.10
CA SER A 5 -7.04 13.62 -3.71
C SER A 5 -7.16 13.42 -5.21
N VAL A 6 -6.47 14.25 -6.00
CA VAL A 6 -6.34 14.04 -7.45
C VAL A 6 -5.02 13.30 -7.70
N ILE A 7 -5.12 12.10 -8.25
CA ILE A 7 -3.99 11.29 -8.68
C ILE A 7 -3.82 11.51 -10.18
N SER A 8 -2.94 12.44 -10.56
CA SER A 8 -2.69 12.83 -11.95
C SER A 8 -1.26 12.50 -12.36
N SER A 9 -1.09 11.79 -13.47
CA SER A 9 0.24 11.54 -14.05
C SER A 9 0.94 12.84 -14.45
N GLU A 10 0.20 13.83 -14.96
CA GLU A 10 0.75 15.13 -15.33
C GLU A 10 1.30 15.89 -14.12
N GLN A 11 0.52 15.95 -13.02
CA GLN A 11 0.98 16.57 -11.78
C GLN A 11 2.16 15.80 -11.19
N ALA A 12 2.12 14.47 -11.25
CA ALA A 12 3.16 13.63 -10.69
C ALA A 12 4.49 13.76 -11.46
N LYS A 13 4.47 13.97 -12.79
CA LYS A 13 5.66 14.32 -13.59
C LYS A 13 6.29 15.65 -13.15
N LYS A 14 5.48 16.63 -12.73
CA LYS A 14 5.95 17.94 -12.25
C LYS A 14 6.57 17.86 -10.85
N LEU A 15 5.91 17.14 -9.93
CA LEU A 15 6.30 17.05 -8.51
C LEU A 15 7.38 15.98 -8.23
N TYR A 16 7.37 14.87 -8.97
CA TYR A 16 8.24 13.73 -8.73
C TYR A 16 9.08 13.43 -9.97
N LYS A 17 10.01 14.36 -10.29
CA LYS A 17 10.86 14.29 -11.49
C LYS A 17 11.61 12.94 -11.61
N ASP A 18 12.05 12.38 -10.48
CA ASP A 18 12.75 11.09 -10.43
C ASP A 18 11.82 9.85 -10.52
N ARG A 19 10.51 10.02 -10.35
CA ARG A 19 9.55 8.89 -10.39
C ARG A 19 9.24 8.48 -11.81
N PHE A 20 9.20 9.45 -12.74
CA PHE A 20 8.82 9.25 -14.15
C PHE A 20 9.94 9.55 -15.15
N SER A 21 11.18 9.77 -14.69
CA SER A 21 12.33 9.88 -15.60
C SER A 21 12.73 8.50 -16.16
N LEU A 22 13.43 8.50 -17.30
CA LEU A 22 13.96 7.28 -17.94
C LEU A 22 14.94 6.49 -17.03
N THR A 23 15.56 7.15 -16.07
CA THR A 23 16.45 6.56 -15.06
C THR A 23 15.76 6.31 -13.72
N GLY A 24 14.51 6.76 -13.62
CA GLY A 24 13.68 6.76 -12.42
C GLY A 24 12.97 5.45 -12.14
N HIS A 25 12.15 5.45 -11.09
CA HIS A 25 11.43 4.25 -10.64
C HIS A 25 10.54 3.64 -11.75
N HIS A 26 9.98 4.45 -12.65
CA HIS A 26 9.12 3.97 -13.74
C HIS A 26 9.85 3.93 -15.10
N GLY A 27 11.10 4.37 -15.17
CA GLY A 27 11.97 4.21 -16.34
C GLY A 27 12.73 2.87 -16.34
N LYS A 28 12.94 2.28 -15.16
CA LYS A 28 13.50 0.92 -15.01
C LYS A 28 12.44 -0.13 -15.37
N LYS A 29 12.40 -0.50 -16.66
CA LYS A 29 11.46 -1.50 -17.20
C LYS A 29 11.62 -2.91 -16.60
N GLN A 30 12.70 -3.19 -15.87
CA GLN A 30 13.02 -4.52 -15.34
C GLN A 30 12.20 -4.91 -14.10
N SER A 31 11.70 -3.97 -13.29
CA SER A 31 10.95 -4.30 -12.08
C SER A 31 10.11 -3.13 -11.55
N LEU A 32 8.87 -3.42 -11.16
CA LEU A 32 7.95 -2.49 -10.47
C LEU A 32 7.71 -2.87 -9.01
N LYS A 33 8.62 -3.65 -8.39
CA LYS A 33 8.45 -4.14 -7.02
C LYS A 33 8.25 -3.01 -5.99
N GLU A 34 8.88 -1.87 -6.22
CA GLU A 34 8.81 -0.68 -5.35
C GLU A 34 7.46 0.06 -5.45
N SER A 35 6.62 -0.27 -6.43
CA SER A 35 5.29 0.35 -6.60
C SER A 35 4.24 -0.22 -5.66
N TRP A 36 4.46 -1.41 -5.08
CA TRP A 36 3.52 -2.02 -4.15
C TRP A 36 3.44 -1.26 -2.83
N HIS A 37 2.23 -1.06 -2.33
CA HIS A 37 1.96 -0.44 -1.03
C HIS A 37 0.52 -0.64 -0.58
N SER A 38 0.28 -0.46 0.71
CA SER A 38 -1.03 -0.04 1.25
C SER A 38 -1.01 1.47 1.53
N ASP A 39 -2.16 2.11 1.39
CA ASP A 39 -2.24 3.57 1.51
C ASP A 39 -1.96 4.07 2.93
N ILE A 40 -1.08 5.07 3.04
CA ILE A 40 -0.93 5.93 4.24
C ILE A 40 -0.57 5.14 5.52
N THR A 41 0.20 4.07 5.39
CA THR A 41 0.63 3.26 6.56
C THR A 41 1.62 4.00 7.46
N PHE A 42 2.24 5.07 6.98
CA PHE A 42 3.15 5.95 7.74
C PHE A 42 2.45 6.89 8.75
N LYS A 43 1.13 6.76 8.93
CA LYS A 43 0.37 7.54 9.93
C LYS A 43 -0.06 6.67 11.13
N PRO A 44 -0.25 7.27 12.33
CA PRO A 44 -0.79 6.56 13.49
C PRO A 44 -2.14 5.91 13.24
N ILE A 45 -3.03 6.60 12.52
CA ILE A 45 -4.34 6.09 12.06
C ILE A 45 -4.31 6.02 10.52
N PRO A 46 -3.93 4.87 9.93
CA PRO A 46 -3.89 4.69 8.48
C PRO A 46 -5.28 4.70 7.83
N SER A 47 -5.30 4.64 6.50
CA SER A 47 -6.54 4.40 5.78
C SER A 47 -7.04 2.97 5.99
N ASN A 48 -8.35 2.79 6.21
CA ASN A 48 -9.00 1.48 6.16
C ASN A 48 -9.48 1.14 4.74
N TYR A 49 -10.26 2.01 4.11
CA TYR A 49 -10.76 1.82 2.75
C TYR A 49 -10.33 2.96 1.85
N ALA A 50 -10.13 2.63 0.58
CA ALA A 50 -9.90 3.59 -0.48
C ALA A 50 -10.88 3.36 -1.62
N ALA A 51 -11.32 4.46 -2.21
CA ALA A 51 -12.13 4.49 -3.41
C ALA A 51 -11.40 5.33 -4.47
N LEU A 52 -11.13 4.73 -5.63
CA LEU A 52 -10.50 5.39 -6.76
C LEU A 52 -11.44 5.38 -7.96
N ARG A 53 -11.76 6.57 -8.45
CA ARG A 53 -12.48 6.78 -9.70
C ARG A 53 -11.54 7.34 -10.76
N LEU A 54 -11.35 6.66 -11.89
CA LEU A 54 -10.59 7.26 -13.00
C LEU A 54 -11.45 8.25 -13.77
N ILE A 55 -10.95 9.44 -14.04
CA ILE A 55 -11.64 10.47 -14.83
C ILE A 55 -11.04 10.62 -16.23
N GLN A 56 -9.78 10.23 -16.40
CA GLN A 56 -9.06 10.24 -17.66
C GLN A 56 -8.18 9.00 -17.73
N LEU A 57 -8.23 8.31 -18.86
CA LEU A 57 -7.44 7.12 -19.13
C LEU A 57 -6.48 7.38 -20.29
N PRO A 58 -5.31 6.73 -20.31
CA PRO A 58 -4.48 6.66 -21.50
C PRO A 58 -5.17 5.83 -22.58
N LYS A 59 -4.65 5.87 -23.81
CA LYS A 59 -5.16 5.08 -24.95
C LYS A 59 -5.17 3.57 -24.65
N THR A 60 -4.17 3.09 -23.90
CA THR A 60 -4.07 1.74 -23.35
C THR A 60 -3.09 1.74 -22.18
N GLY A 61 -3.11 0.69 -21.36
CA GLY A 61 -2.30 0.59 -20.14
C GLY A 61 -2.87 1.40 -18.98
N GLY A 62 -2.07 1.62 -17.94
CA GLY A 62 -2.51 2.35 -16.75
C GLY A 62 -3.35 1.52 -15.77
N ASP A 63 -3.23 0.19 -15.87
CA ASP A 63 -3.93 -0.78 -15.03
C ASP A 63 -3.61 -0.58 -13.54
N THR A 64 -4.47 -1.15 -12.69
CA THR A 64 -4.20 -1.23 -11.26
C THR A 64 -4.27 -2.69 -10.86
N ILE A 65 -3.26 -3.13 -10.11
CA ILE A 65 -3.15 -4.51 -9.63
C ILE A 65 -3.26 -4.46 -8.11
N TRP A 66 -4.09 -5.33 -7.55
CA TRP A 66 -4.20 -5.55 -6.11
C TRP A 66 -3.67 -6.92 -5.72
N ALA A 67 -3.24 -7.07 -4.48
CA ALA A 67 -2.73 -8.33 -3.92
C ALA A 67 -3.29 -8.55 -2.51
N SER A 68 -3.65 -9.80 -2.20
CA SER A 68 -4.23 -10.18 -0.90
C SER A 68 -3.15 -10.40 0.17
N GLY A 69 -3.15 -9.59 1.23
CA GLY A 69 -2.28 -9.75 2.39
C GLY A 69 -2.64 -10.94 3.28
N TYR A 70 -3.90 -11.40 3.24
CA TYR A 70 -4.31 -12.66 3.87
C TYR A 70 -3.61 -13.85 3.22
N GLU A 71 -3.59 -13.88 1.89
CA GLU A 71 -2.96 -14.97 1.15
C GLU A 71 -1.43 -14.94 1.28
N VAL A 72 -0.82 -13.76 1.41
CA VAL A 72 0.61 -13.65 1.75
C VAL A 72 0.89 -14.26 3.12
N PHE A 73 0.07 -13.98 4.14
CA PHE A 73 0.23 -14.56 5.47
C PHE A 73 0.09 -16.09 5.44
N GLU A 74 -0.93 -16.61 4.76
CA GLU A 74 -1.25 -18.04 4.69
C GLU A 74 -0.22 -18.89 3.92
N ARG A 75 0.68 -18.27 3.14
CA ARG A 75 1.80 -18.95 2.46
C ARG A 75 3.02 -19.13 3.34
N VAL A 76 3.12 -18.33 4.39
CA VAL A 76 4.23 -18.41 5.33
C VAL A 76 4.02 -19.61 6.24
N SER A 77 5.07 -20.38 6.53
CA SER A 77 4.96 -21.52 7.44
C SER A 77 4.64 -21.07 8.86
N GLU A 78 3.93 -21.91 9.62
CA GLU A 78 3.50 -21.61 10.99
C GLU A 78 4.65 -21.09 11.90
N PRO A 79 5.87 -21.67 11.91
CA PRO A 79 6.97 -21.13 12.72
C PRO A 79 7.37 -19.70 12.35
N TYR A 80 7.30 -19.36 11.05
CA TYR A 80 7.53 -17.98 10.62
C TYR A 80 6.35 -17.08 10.96
N GLN A 81 5.12 -17.56 10.87
CA GLN A 81 3.95 -16.77 11.28
C GLN A 81 4.08 -16.37 12.76
N GLU A 82 4.36 -17.31 13.65
CA GLU A 82 4.58 -17.06 15.07
C GLU A 82 5.71 -16.04 15.31
N PHE A 83 6.84 -16.20 14.61
CA PHE A 83 7.94 -15.25 14.70
C PHE A 83 7.52 -13.84 14.24
N LEU A 84 6.86 -13.73 13.08
CA LEU A 84 6.44 -12.45 12.51
C LEU A 84 5.38 -11.74 13.36
N GLU A 85 4.53 -12.49 14.06
CA GLU A 85 3.54 -11.96 15.01
C GLU A 85 4.18 -11.24 16.20
N THR A 86 5.44 -11.52 16.53
CA THR A 86 6.18 -10.81 17.59
C THR A 86 6.75 -9.46 17.14
N LEU A 87 6.76 -9.18 15.84
CA LEU A 87 7.53 -8.08 15.27
C LEU A 87 6.67 -6.83 15.04
N THR A 88 7.32 -5.67 15.15
CA THR A 88 6.78 -4.40 14.69
C THR A 88 7.66 -3.83 13.59
N ALA A 89 7.10 -2.98 12.74
CA ALA A 89 7.82 -2.26 11.71
C ALA A 89 7.62 -0.75 11.85
N THR A 90 8.66 -0.01 11.50
CA THR A 90 8.62 1.42 11.27
C THR A 90 8.14 1.68 9.84
N TYR A 91 7.05 2.43 9.70
CA TYR A 91 6.50 2.88 8.43
C TYR A 91 6.78 4.36 8.25
N ALA A 92 7.29 4.76 7.08
CA ALA A 92 7.65 6.15 6.82
C ALA A 92 7.37 6.56 5.37
N GLN A 93 7.16 7.86 5.16
CA GLN A 93 7.12 8.47 3.83
C GLN A 93 8.02 9.72 3.79
N PRO A 94 9.35 9.53 3.70
CA PRO A 94 10.30 10.65 3.73
C PRO A 94 10.21 11.53 2.46
N SER A 95 9.63 11.01 1.39
CA SER A 95 9.49 11.73 0.12
C SER A 95 8.62 12.99 0.24
N PHE A 96 7.63 13.03 1.14
CA PHE A 96 6.75 14.18 1.28
C PHE A 96 7.46 15.43 1.80
N ASN A 97 8.28 15.29 2.86
CA ASN A 97 9.08 16.40 3.38
C ASN A 97 10.09 16.85 2.33
N LYS A 98 10.79 15.91 1.69
CA LYS A 98 11.73 16.21 0.60
C LYS A 98 11.07 17.00 -0.53
N THR A 99 9.92 16.54 -1.04
CA THR A 99 9.19 17.22 -2.13
C THR A 99 8.64 18.59 -1.71
N ALA A 100 8.18 18.73 -0.47
CA ALA A 100 7.72 20.01 0.08
C ALA A 100 8.84 21.05 0.10
N ASP A 101 10.02 20.66 0.60
CA ASP A 101 11.22 21.50 0.64
C ASP A 101 11.68 21.89 -0.78
N GLU A 102 11.76 20.93 -1.70
CA GLU A 102 12.18 21.16 -3.09
C GLU A 102 11.19 22.01 -3.90
N SER A 103 9.89 21.94 -3.57
CA SER A 103 8.83 22.66 -4.30
C SER A 103 8.40 23.95 -3.62
N GLY A 104 8.96 24.29 -2.45
CA GLY A 104 8.71 25.53 -1.74
C GLY A 104 7.31 25.65 -1.11
N PHE A 105 6.65 24.53 -0.79
CA PHE A 105 5.37 24.54 -0.06
C PHE A 105 5.51 23.97 1.35
N LYS A 106 4.62 24.37 2.26
CA LYS A 106 4.61 23.85 3.63
C LYS A 106 3.65 22.68 3.77
N ILE A 107 4.07 21.66 4.50
CA ILE A 107 3.19 20.56 4.90
C ILE A 107 2.14 21.09 5.87
N PHE A 108 0.87 20.76 5.63
CA PHE A 108 -0.19 21.06 6.57
C PHE A 108 0.00 20.24 7.85
N SER A 109 0.32 20.89 8.97
CA SER A 109 0.64 20.24 10.25
C SER A 109 -0.57 19.96 11.15
N GLY A 110 -1.76 20.47 10.80
CA GLY A 110 -2.99 20.23 11.55
C GLY A 110 -3.56 18.81 11.40
N PRO A 111 -4.69 18.51 12.06
CA PRO A 111 -5.32 17.18 12.00
C PRO A 111 -5.73 16.79 10.58
N ARG A 112 -5.31 15.59 10.15
CA ARG A 112 -5.65 15.03 8.82
C ARG A 112 -6.59 13.85 8.97
N GLY A 113 -7.84 14.16 9.31
CA GLY A 113 -8.96 13.23 9.47
C GLY A 113 -9.08 12.57 10.85
N ALA A 114 -7.98 12.43 11.60
CA ALA A 114 -7.94 11.94 12.98
C ALA A 114 -7.07 12.86 13.84
N PRO A 115 -7.36 13.02 15.15
CA PRO A 115 -6.61 13.89 16.05
C PRO A 115 -5.16 13.45 16.24
N GLU A 116 -4.85 12.16 16.09
CA GLU A 116 -3.49 11.61 16.17
C GLU A 116 -2.70 11.83 14.87
N ASN A 117 -3.37 12.08 13.76
CA ASN A 117 -2.76 12.29 12.45
C ASN A 117 -2.36 13.75 12.24
N VAL A 118 -1.53 14.28 13.13
CA VAL A 118 -1.03 15.66 13.17
C VAL A 118 0.47 15.75 12.92
N GLY A 119 1.00 16.97 12.82
CA GLY A 119 2.43 17.23 12.69
C GLY A 119 2.99 16.97 11.29
N GLU A 120 4.29 17.17 11.13
CA GLU A 120 5.00 17.08 9.83
C GLU A 120 5.86 15.81 9.72
N VAL A 121 5.82 14.95 10.74
CA VAL A 121 6.53 13.68 10.77
C VAL A 121 5.62 12.58 10.23
N PHE A 122 5.90 12.12 9.02
CA PHE A 122 5.22 11.00 8.39
C PHE A 122 5.91 9.67 8.72
N LYS A 123 5.85 9.31 10.00
CA LYS A 123 6.42 8.08 10.55
C LYS A 123 5.48 7.49 11.60
N ALA A 124 5.27 6.18 11.55
CA ALA A 124 4.50 5.43 12.54
C ALA A 124 5.12 4.05 12.79
N ILE A 125 4.81 3.45 13.94
CA ILE A 125 5.20 2.07 14.27
C ILE A 125 3.93 1.25 14.36
N HIS A 126 3.88 0.14 13.60
CA HIS A 126 2.75 -0.79 13.57
C HIS A 126 3.25 -2.24 13.63
N PRO A 127 2.39 -3.22 13.97
CA PRO A 127 2.72 -4.63 13.88
C PRO A 127 3.11 -5.07 12.46
N VAL A 128 4.02 -6.04 12.34
CA VAL A 128 4.34 -6.68 11.04
C VAL A 128 3.17 -7.51 10.55
N ILE A 129 2.53 -8.26 11.46
CA ILE A 129 1.26 -8.93 11.22
C ILE A 129 0.16 -8.15 11.93
N ARG A 130 -0.92 -7.83 11.23
CA ARG A 130 -2.06 -7.11 11.79
C ARG A 130 -3.33 -7.93 11.73
N THR A 131 -4.27 -7.62 12.61
CA THR A 131 -5.65 -8.09 12.54
C THR A 131 -6.49 -7.10 11.72
N ASN A 132 -7.34 -7.63 10.85
CA ASN A 132 -8.44 -6.84 10.26
C ASN A 132 -9.62 -6.87 11.24
N PRO A 133 -10.06 -5.73 11.82
CA PRO A 133 -11.12 -5.71 12.83
C PRO A 133 -12.51 -6.07 12.28
N VAL A 134 -12.70 -6.09 10.96
CA VAL A 134 -14.00 -6.47 10.36
C VAL A 134 -14.09 -7.98 10.16
N THR A 135 -13.00 -8.64 9.79
CA THR A 135 -13.00 -10.09 9.52
C THR A 135 -12.42 -10.93 10.66
N GLY A 136 -11.65 -10.31 11.56
CA GLY A 136 -10.87 -11.04 12.58
C GLY A 136 -9.66 -11.78 12.00
N TRP A 137 -9.27 -11.53 10.75
CA TRP A 137 -8.20 -12.28 10.08
C TRP A 137 -6.84 -11.59 10.14
N LYS A 138 -5.78 -12.39 10.19
CA LYS A 138 -4.38 -11.96 10.14
C LYS A 138 -3.92 -11.65 8.71
N SER A 139 -3.22 -10.53 8.54
CA SER A 139 -2.61 -10.08 7.29
C SER A 139 -1.20 -9.57 7.54
N VAL A 140 -0.27 -9.83 6.62
CA VAL A 140 1.03 -9.15 6.65
C VAL A 140 0.77 -7.65 6.39
N PHE A 141 1.37 -6.76 7.18
CA PHE A 141 1.22 -5.31 7.02
C PHE A 141 2.50 -4.63 6.53
N ALA A 142 3.67 -5.22 6.82
CA ALA A 142 4.98 -4.65 6.51
C ALA A 142 5.39 -4.87 5.04
N VAL A 143 4.53 -4.48 4.11
CA VAL A 143 4.75 -4.66 2.67
C VAL A 143 4.89 -3.32 1.96
N GLY A 144 5.80 -3.29 0.99
CA GLY A 144 5.92 -2.19 0.05
C GLY A 144 6.71 -1.00 0.59
N HIS A 145 6.76 0.06 -0.20
CA HIS A 145 7.73 1.14 -0.01
C HIS A 145 7.54 2.01 1.24
N HIS A 146 6.42 1.87 1.96
CA HIS A 146 6.24 2.56 3.24
C HIS A 146 6.90 1.82 4.41
N ALA A 147 7.08 0.50 4.34
CA ALA A 147 7.69 -0.27 5.41
C ALA A 147 9.21 -0.09 5.36
N ALA A 148 9.75 0.77 6.22
CA ALA A 148 11.14 1.21 6.16
C ALA A 148 12.11 0.27 6.91
N LYS A 149 11.67 -0.29 8.02
CA LYS A 149 12.48 -1.18 8.87
C LYS A 149 11.60 -2.05 9.75
N ILE A 150 11.99 -3.31 9.94
CA ILE A 150 11.45 -4.18 11.00
C ILE A 150 12.26 -3.95 12.27
N ASN A 151 11.58 -3.57 13.34
CA ASN A 151 12.19 -3.22 14.61
C ASN A 151 12.64 -4.49 15.35
N GLY A 152 13.73 -4.38 16.11
CA GLY A 152 14.31 -5.50 16.84
C GLY A 152 15.22 -6.43 16.02
N LEU A 153 15.19 -6.32 14.69
CA LEU A 153 16.08 -7.08 13.80
C LEU A 153 17.30 -6.24 13.37
N SER A 154 18.37 -6.95 12.99
CA SER A 154 19.50 -6.34 12.30
C SER A 154 19.07 -5.80 10.92
N GLU A 155 19.87 -4.91 10.35
CA GLU A 155 19.58 -4.34 9.04
C GLU A 155 19.49 -5.41 7.92
N PRO A 156 20.41 -6.40 7.83
CA PRO A 156 20.29 -7.46 6.82
C PRO A 156 19.02 -8.31 6.98
N GLU A 157 18.64 -8.66 8.21
CA GLU A 157 17.42 -9.45 8.48
C GLU A 157 16.16 -8.66 8.12
N SER A 158 16.08 -7.39 8.57
CA SER A 158 14.98 -6.50 8.24
C SER A 158 14.84 -6.34 6.73
N LYS A 159 15.95 -6.08 6.03
CA LYS A 159 15.95 -5.92 4.58
C LYS A 159 15.48 -7.19 3.88
N HIS A 160 16.02 -8.34 4.30
CA HIS A 160 15.65 -9.64 3.73
C HIS A 160 14.15 -9.90 3.83
N LEU A 161 13.55 -9.72 5.02
CA LEU A 161 12.11 -9.96 5.22
C LEU A 161 11.24 -9.00 4.41
N LEU A 162 11.57 -7.70 4.38
CA LEU A 162 10.81 -6.72 3.60
C LEU A 162 10.87 -7.03 2.09
N GLU A 163 12.05 -7.39 1.58
CA GLU A 163 12.21 -7.84 0.20
C GLU A 163 11.47 -9.15 -0.07
N TRP A 164 11.48 -10.08 0.88
CA TRP A 164 10.79 -11.36 0.76
C TRP A 164 9.27 -11.19 0.73
N PHE A 165 8.68 -10.32 1.54
CA PHE A 165 7.23 -10.09 1.49
C PHE A 165 6.78 -9.52 0.14
N VAL A 166 7.55 -8.59 -0.44
CA VAL A 166 7.27 -8.10 -1.80
C VAL A 166 7.49 -9.20 -2.83
N ARG A 167 8.50 -10.05 -2.64
CA ARG A 167 8.76 -11.21 -3.50
C ARG A 167 7.59 -12.19 -3.52
N LEU A 168 7.01 -12.49 -2.36
CA LEU A 168 5.82 -13.33 -2.24
C LEU A 168 4.65 -12.78 -3.07
N ILE A 169 4.54 -11.46 -3.24
CA ILE A 169 3.51 -10.89 -4.12
C ILE A 169 3.88 -11.11 -5.59
N VAL A 170 5.06 -10.65 -6.02
CA VAL A 170 5.41 -10.63 -7.46
C VAL A 170 5.57 -12.03 -8.06
N ASP A 171 6.02 -13.02 -7.28
CA ASP A 171 6.23 -14.39 -7.74
C ASP A 171 4.92 -15.21 -7.78
N ASN A 172 3.83 -14.72 -7.18
CA ASN A 172 2.57 -15.46 -7.05
C ASN A 172 1.41 -14.67 -7.68
N HIS A 173 1.02 -15.04 -8.89
CA HIS A 173 -0.05 -14.36 -9.64
C HIS A 173 -1.45 -14.69 -9.13
N ASP A 174 -1.63 -15.82 -8.44
CA ASP A 174 -2.91 -16.30 -7.93
C ASP A 174 -3.45 -15.53 -6.71
N LEU A 175 -2.59 -14.75 -6.04
CA LEU A 175 -3.01 -13.80 -5.00
C LEU A 175 -3.27 -12.38 -5.53
N GLN A 176 -3.03 -12.15 -6.83
CA GLN A 176 -3.15 -10.86 -7.49
C GLN A 176 -4.44 -10.75 -8.30
N VAL A 177 -5.01 -9.53 -8.33
CA VAL A 177 -6.14 -9.16 -9.18
C VAL A 177 -5.71 -7.97 -10.04
N PRO A 178 -5.27 -8.21 -11.29
CA PRO A 178 -5.06 -7.13 -12.25
C PRO A 178 -6.41 -6.63 -12.76
N HIS A 179 -6.60 -5.31 -12.77
CA HIS A 179 -7.78 -4.67 -13.33
C HIS A 179 -7.40 -3.68 -14.41
N ARG A 180 -7.92 -3.96 -15.60
CA ARG A 180 -7.88 -3.04 -16.72
C ARG A 180 -9.10 -2.14 -16.68
N TRP A 181 -8.85 -0.87 -16.42
CA TRP A 181 -9.84 0.18 -16.50
C TRP A 181 -10.38 0.29 -17.93
N GLN A 182 -11.70 0.32 -18.08
CA GLN A 182 -12.36 0.32 -19.39
C GLN A 182 -12.89 1.71 -19.74
N ASN A 183 -13.48 2.41 -18.76
CA ASN A 183 -14.22 3.64 -19.00
C ASN A 183 -13.85 4.76 -18.03
N PRO A 184 -13.99 6.04 -18.46
CA PRO A 184 -14.07 7.14 -17.53
C PRO A 184 -15.20 6.91 -16.52
N ASN A 185 -14.89 7.16 -15.26
CA ASN A 185 -15.70 6.96 -14.07
C ASN A 185 -15.84 5.52 -13.57
N ASP A 186 -15.10 4.56 -14.13
CA ASP A 186 -14.91 3.28 -13.46
C ASP A 186 -14.38 3.52 -12.04
N LEU A 187 -14.92 2.76 -11.08
CA LEU A 187 -14.69 2.91 -9.65
C LEU A 187 -14.21 1.58 -9.08
N ALA A 188 -13.08 1.63 -8.36
CA ALA A 188 -12.63 0.53 -7.52
C ALA A 188 -12.66 0.94 -6.05
N ILE A 189 -13.07 0.02 -5.18
CA ILE A 189 -13.03 0.16 -3.73
C ILE A 189 -12.27 -1.04 -3.17
N TRP A 190 -11.35 -0.79 -2.24
CA TRP A 190 -10.59 -1.86 -1.59
C TRP A 190 -10.31 -1.55 -0.12
N ASP A 191 -9.98 -2.62 0.62
CA ASP A 191 -9.62 -2.58 2.03
C ASP A 191 -8.10 -2.54 2.21
N ASN A 192 -7.55 -1.37 2.53
CA ASN A 192 -6.12 -1.16 2.80
C ASN A 192 -5.59 -1.94 4.02
N ARG A 193 -6.45 -2.52 4.85
CA ARG A 193 -6.03 -3.32 6.01
C ARG A 193 -5.50 -4.68 5.62
N SER A 194 -5.87 -5.18 4.44
CA SER A 194 -5.48 -6.51 3.95
C SER A 194 -5.12 -6.54 2.48
N VAL A 195 -4.96 -5.39 1.83
CA VAL A 195 -4.69 -5.30 0.40
C VAL A 195 -3.52 -4.36 0.12
N TYR A 196 -2.63 -4.81 -0.75
CA TYR A 196 -1.61 -3.97 -1.39
C TYR A 196 -2.01 -3.69 -2.82
N HIS A 197 -1.53 -2.58 -3.38
CA HIS A 197 -1.78 -2.24 -4.76
C HIS A 197 -0.59 -1.55 -5.43
N ALA A 198 -0.58 -1.62 -6.75
CA ALA A 198 0.36 -0.92 -7.62
C ALA A 198 -0.36 -0.38 -8.85
N ALA A 199 0.01 0.83 -9.27
CA ALA A 199 -0.39 1.36 -10.57
C ALA A 199 0.65 1.00 -11.62
N THR A 200 0.22 0.50 -12.77
CA THR A 200 1.11 0.13 -13.88
C THR A 200 1.41 1.38 -14.72
N PRO A 201 2.68 1.81 -14.85
CA PRO A 201 3.05 3.03 -15.55
C PRO A 201 3.44 2.80 -17.02
N ASP A 202 2.98 1.71 -17.62
CA ASP A 202 3.28 1.26 -19.00
C ASP A 202 2.84 2.24 -20.10
N TYR A 203 1.95 3.18 -19.77
CA TYR A 203 1.51 4.26 -20.65
C TYR A 203 2.46 5.47 -20.68
N VAL A 204 3.33 5.63 -19.67
CA VAL A 204 4.07 6.89 -19.45
C VAL A 204 5.19 7.10 -20.46
N THR A 205 5.96 6.06 -20.76
CA THR A 205 7.15 6.17 -21.65
C THR A 205 6.81 6.08 -23.12
N GLU A 206 5.60 5.61 -23.46
CA GLU A 206 5.18 5.31 -24.83
C GLU A 206 4.26 6.41 -25.43
N GLY A 207 4.12 7.55 -24.74
CA GLY A 207 3.32 8.68 -25.23
C GLY A 207 1.82 8.37 -25.37
N LEU A 208 1.29 7.45 -24.56
CA LEU A 208 -0.09 6.94 -24.69
C LEU A 208 -1.16 7.84 -24.05
N GLY A 209 -0.80 9.06 -23.65
CA GLY A 209 -1.67 10.01 -22.99
C GLY A 209 -1.50 10.04 -21.47
N GLU A 210 -2.45 10.70 -20.78
CA GLU A 210 -2.41 10.90 -19.34
C GLU A 210 -3.43 10.02 -18.62
N ARG A 211 -3.15 9.73 -17.34
CA ARG A 211 -4.02 9.02 -16.42
C ARG A 211 -4.34 9.93 -15.25
N THR A 212 -5.61 10.22 -15.06
CA THR A 212 -6.07 11.04 -13.93
C THR A 212 -7.22 10.35 -13.22
N GLY A 213 -7.13 10.26 -11.90
CA GLY A 213 -8.18 9.73 -11.05
C GLY A 213 -8.42 10.59 -9.81
N GLN A 214 -9.59 10.42 -9.21
CA GLN A 214 -9.96 11.01 -7.94
C GLN A 214 -10.00 9.91 -6.90
N LYS A 215 -9.22 10.07 -5.83
CA LYS A 215 -9.12 9.12 -4.73
C LYS A 215 -9.67 9.73 -3.45
N ALA A 216 -10.58 9.01 -2.82
CA ALA A 216 -11.02 9.26 -1.46
C ALA A 216 -10.55 8.10 -0.58
N VAL A 217 -10.15 8.41 0.64
CA VAL A 217 -9.79 7.41 1.65
C VAL A 217 -10.51 7.75 2.94
N SER A 218 -11.05 6.73 3.60
CA SER A 218 -11.47 6.83 4.99
C SER A 218 -10.33 6.44 5.91
N LEU A 219 -10.35 6.97 7.13
CA LEU A 219 -9.45 6.55 8.19
C LEU A 219 -10.03 5.35 8.93
N GLY A 220 -9.15 4.43 9.31
CA GLY A 220 -9.49 3.29 10.13
C GLY A 220 -9.16 3.51 11.60
N GLU A 221 -8.64 2.44 12.17
CA GLU A 221 -8.14 2.30 13.51
C GLU A 221 -6.61 2.34 13.55
N ARG A 222 -6.06 2.47 14.77
CA ARG A 222 -4.66 2.16 15.00
C ARG A 222 -4.44 0.66 14.72
N PRO A 223 -3.52 0.27 13.81
CA PRO A 223 -3.23 -1.12 13.55
C PRO A 223 -2.78 -1.85 14.81
N TYR A 224 -3.31 -3.06 14.99
CA TYR A 224 -3.03 -3.93 16.12
C TYR A 224 -2.99 -5.38 15.66
N LEU A 225 -2.42 -6.24 16.50
CA LEU A 225 -2.50 -7.68 16.39
C LEU A 225 -3.28 -8.20 17.60
N ASP A 226 -4.39 -8.88 17.36
CA ASP A 226 -5.12 -9.64 18.36
C ASP A 226 -4.56 -11.07 18.41
N PRO A 227 -4.02 -11.53 19.54
CA PRO A 227 -3.57 -12.92 19.69
C PRO A 227 -4.67 -13.96 19.44
N ALA A 228 -5.95 -13.59 19.56
CA ALA A 228 -7.08 -14.46 19.30
C ALA A 228 -7.53 -14.45 17.82
N SER A 229 -6.97 -13.57 16.98
CA SER A 229 -7.26 -13.57 15.54
C SER A 229 -6.74 -14.83 14.85
N THR A 230 -7.34 -15.20 13.73
CA THR A 230 -7.00 -16.43 12.98
C THR A 230 -6.52 -16.09 11.57
N SER A 231 -5.97 -17.08 10.85
CA SER A 231 -5.89 -16.95 9.40
C SER A 231 -7.31 -16.97 8.77
N ARG A 232 -7.44 -16.51 7.53
CA ARG A 232 -8.71 -16.59 6.79
C ARG A 232 -9.09 -18.05 6.56
N ARG A 233 -8.14 -18.91 6.17
CA ARG A 233 -8.35 -20.35 5.95
C ARG A 233 -8.82 -21.05 7.21
N GLU A 234 -8.23 -20.78 8.37
CA GLU A 234 -8.71 -21.34 9.64
C GLU A 234 -10.15 -20.92 9.94
N SER A 235 -10.47 -19.64 9.76
CA SER A 235 -11.83 -19.12 9.99
C SER A 235 -12.84 -19.79 9.06
N LEU A 236 -12.55 -19.82 7.76
CA LEU A 236 -13.45 -20.40 6.75
C LEU A 236 -13.58 -21.93 6.89
N ALA A 237 -12.52 -22.62 7.32
CA ALA A 237 -12.60 -24.05 7.61
C ALA A 237 -13.54 -24.35 8.78
N LYS A 238 -13.53 -23.52 9.83
CA LYS A 238 -14.47 -23.65 10.96
C LYS A 238 -15.92 -23.40 10.53
N GLU A 239 -16.16 -22.41 9.67
CA GLU A 239 -17.48 -22.14 9.11
C GLU A 239 -17.98 -23.29 8.22
N GLY A 240 -17.11 -23.84 7.36
CA GLY A 240 -17.44 -24.94 6.46
C GLY A 240 -17.73 -26.29 7.15
N VAL A 241 -17.20 -26.51 8.35
CA VAL A 241 -17.51 -27.71 9.18
C VAL A 241 -18.84 -27.55 9.93
N SER A 242 -19.38 -26.33 10.01
CA SER A 242 -20.65 -26.02 10.69
C SER A 242 -21.89 -25.97 9.77
N ALA A 243 -21.72 -26.24 8.47
CA ALA A 243 -22.78 -26.32 7.46
C ALA A 243 -23.03 -27.77 7.04
#